data_AF-A0A1G0I4N0-F1
#
_entry.id   AF-A0A1G0I4N0-F1
#
_cell.length_a   1.000
_cell.length_b   1.000
_cell.length_c   1.000
_cell.angle_alpha   90.00
_cell.angle_beta   90.00
_cell.angle_gamma   90.00
#
_symmetry.space_group_name_H-M   'P 1'
#
loop_
_entity.id
_entity.type
_entity.pdbx_description
1 polymer ?
#
loop_
_entity_poly.entity_id
_entity_poly.type
_entity_poly.pdbx_seq_one_letter_code
_entity_poly.pdbx_strand_id
1 'polypeptide(L)' 'MPTKGDDNSLEFQFDRRFTDLEMRFAFQEQALNEMSDALAASREEASRNHELLQRALEDLKQLRTLLYSDPANEPPPPHY' A
#
# COMPACT_ATOMS: atom_id res chain seq x y z
N MET A 1 -54.37 -2.04 -21.81
CA MET A 1 -53.40 -2.06 -22.93
C MET A 1 -52.51 -0.84 -22.75
N PRO A 2 -51.22 -0.99 -22.42
CA PRO A 2 -50.30 0.14 -22.42
C PRO A 2 -50.24 0.74 -23.83
N THR A 3 -50.25 2.05 -23.94
CA THR A 3 -50.24 2.74 -25.24
C THR A 3 -48.80 2.95 -25.69
N LYS A 4 -48.57 3.09 -27.00
CA LYS A 4 -47.23 3.30 -27.58
C LYS A 4 -46.49 4.52 -26.98
N GLY A 5 -47.20 5.46 -26.36
CA GLY A 5 -46.62 6.59 -25.63
C GLY A 5 -46.04 6.22 -24.25
N ASP A 6 -46.57 5.20 -23.59
CA ASP A 6 -46.11 4.74 -22.27
C ASP A 6 -44.77 3.98 -22.40
N ASP A 7 -44.65 3.12 -23.42
CA ASP A 7 -43.40 2.40 -23.73
C ASP A 7 -42.25 3.37 -24.07
N ASN A 8 -42.52 4.40 -24.87
CA ASN A 8 -41.52 5.38 -25.28
C ASN A 8 -40.99 6.22 -24.09
N SER A 9 -41.84 6.45 -23.07
CA SER A 9 -41.46 7.13 -21.83
C SER A 9 -40.60 6.23 -20.93
N LEU A 10 -40.89 4.93 -20.90
CA LEU A 10 -40.08 3.95 -20.17
C LEU A 10 -38.69 3.82 -20.79
N GLU A 11 -38.60 3.68 -22.12
CA GLU A 11 -37.33 3.64 -22.84
C GLU A 11 -36.46 4.87 -22.53
N PHE A 12 -37.06 6.07 -22.59
CA PHE A 12 -36.34 7.31 -22.25
C PHE A 12 -35.85 7.35 -20.80
N GLN A 13 -36.65 6.85 -19.84
CA GLN A 13 -36.23 6.77 -18.43
C GLN A 13 -35.11 5.76 -18.22
N PHE A 14 -35.15 4.62 -18.91
CA PHE A 14 -34.09 3.62 -18.86
C PHE A 14 -32.79 4.16 -19.43
N ASP A 15 -32.83 4.79 -20.61
CA ASP A 15 -31.65 5.36 -21.26
C ASP A 15 -30.99 6.41 -20.36
N ARG A 16 -31.79 7.33 -19.79
CA ARG A 16 -31.28 8.33 -18.85
C ARG A 16 -30.62 7.72 -17.62
N ARG A 17 -31.22 6.69 -17.02
CA ARG A 17 -30.64 6.01 -15.84
C ARG A 17 -29.40 5.23 -16.21
N PHE A 18 -29.36 4.66 -17.41
CA PHE A 18 -28.21 3.92 -17.92
C PHE A 18 -27.03 4.87 -18.13
N THR A 19 -27.24 6.01 -18.80
CA THR A 19 -26.21 7.05 -18.96
C THR A 19 -25.66 7.56 -17.63
N ASP A 20 -26.52 7.80 -16.63
CA ASP A 20 -26.07 8.21 -15.28
C ASP A 20 -25.20 7.13 -14.62
N LEU A 21 -25.60 5.87 -14.74
CA LEU A 21 -24.83 4.75 -14.21
C LEU A 21 -23.50 4.57 -14.94
N GLU A 22 -23.46 4.70 -16.27
CA GLU A 22 -22.22 4.65 -17.04
C GLU A 22 -21.26 5.78 -16.65
N MET A 23 -21.76 7.00 -16.50
CA MET A 23 -20.95 8.12 -16.04
C MET A 23 -20.37 7.84 -14.64
N ARG A 24 -21.23 7.41 -13.69
CA ARG A 24 -20.80 7.07 -12.33
C ARG A 24 -19.82 5.90 -12.30
N PHE A 25 -19.99 4.93 -13.19
CA PHE A 25 -19.09 3.78 -13.31
C PHE A 25 -17.72 4.21 -13.84
N ALA A 26 -17.68 5.04 -14.88
CA ALA A 26 -16.42 5.59 -15.40
C ALA A 26 -15.63 6.36 -14.34
N PHE A 27 -16.29 7.18 -13.51
CA PHE A 27 -15.64 7.86 -12.38
C PHE A 27 -15.11 6.88 -11.33
N GLN A 28 -15.86 5.82 -11.03
CA GLN A 28 -15.44 4.82 -10.05
C GLN A 28 -14.23 4.01 -10.55
N GLU A 29 -14.22 3.63 -11.83
CA GLU A 29 -13.07 2.96 -12.46
C GLU A 29 -11.82 3.83 -12.40
N GLN A 30 -11.94 5.13 -12.70
CA GLN A 30 -10.83 6.06 -12.56
C GLN A 30 -10.34 6.14 -11.10
N ALA A 31 -11.25 6.30 -10.14
CA ALA A 31 -10.88 6.37 -8.73
C ALA A 31 -10.22 5.08 -8.24
N LEU A 32 -10.66 3.90 -8.70
CA LEU A 32 -10.05 2.62 -8.37
C LEU A 32 -8.61 2.52 -8.91
N ASN A 33 -8.37 2.98 -10.13
CA ASN A 33 -7.02 3.02 -10.70
C ASN A 33 -6.11 3.96 -9.91
N GLU A 34 -6.57 5.18 -9.60
CA GLU A 34 -5.81 6.14 -8.80
C GLU A 34 -5.49 5.60 -7.39
N MET A 35 -6.45 4.94 -6.74
CA MET A 35 -6.23 4.30 -5.44
C MET A 35 -5.25 3.12 -5.52
N SER A 36 -5.31 2.33 -6.60
CA SER A 36 -4.37 1.22 -6.84
C SER A 36 -2.94 1.74 -6.97
N ASP A 37 -2.74 2.80 -7.75
CA ASP A 37 -1.43 3.43 -7.94
C ASP A 37 -0.90 4.02 -6.63
N ALA A 38 -1.74 4.75 -5.89
CA ALA A 38 -1.37 5.31 -4.59
C ALA A 38 -1.00 4.21 -3.57
N LEU A 39 -1.73 3.09 -3.57
CA LEU A 39 -1.45 1.95 -2.70
C LEU A 39 -0.13 1.25 -3.07
N ALA A 40 0.15 1.09 -4.36
CA ALA A 40 1.41 0.55 -4.84
C ALA A 40 2.59 1.43 -4.38
N ALA A 41 2.50 2.74 -4.57
CA ALA A 41 3.52 3.69 -4.12
C ALA A 41 3.74 3.63 -2.60
N SER A 42 2.65 3.56 -1.81
CA SER A 42 2.73 3.44 -0.36
C SER A 42 3.41 2.14 0.10
N ARG A 43 3.14 1.02 -0.59
CA ARG A 43 3.78 -0.28 -0.30
C ARG A 43 5.27 -0.25 -0.59
N GLU A 44 5.69 0.37 -1.69
CA GLU A 44 7.10 0.53 -2.00
C GLU A 44 7.83 1.39 -0.96
N GLU A 45 7.21 2.49 -0.53
CA GLU A 45 7.77 3.35 0.52
C GLU A 45 7.89 2.60 1.85
N ALA A 46 6.86 1.83 2.23
CA ALA A 46 6.90 0.99 3.41
C ALA A 46 8.03 -0.05 3.36
N SER A 47 8.26 -0.68 2.20
CA SER A 47 9.37 -1.61 2.00
C SER A 47 10.73 -0.93 2.19
N ARG A 48 10.93 0.23 1.55
CA ARG A 48 12.16 1.02 1.69
C ARG A 48 12.41 1.42 3.15
N ASN A 49 11.38 1.91 3.83
CA ASN A 49 11.48 2.30 5.24
C ASN A 49 11.80 1.10 6.14
N HIS A 50 11.23 -0.06 5.84
CA HIS A 50 11.52 -1.30 6.58
C HIS A 50 13.00 -1.71 6.44
N GLU A 51 13.55 -1.67 5.22
CA GLU A 51 14.97 -1.97 4.96
C GLU A 51 15.89 -0.99 5.69
N LEU A 52 15.58 0.32 5.65
CA LEU A 52 16.35 1.34 6.37
C LEU A 52 16.34 1.11 7.89
N LEU A 53 15.18 0.78 8.45
CA LEU A 53 15.04 0.45 9.88
C LEU A 53 15.84 -0.80 10.25
N GLN A 54 15.77 -1.86 9.44
CA GLN A 54 16.56 -3.07 9.66
C GLN A 54 18.07 -2.76 9.67
N ARG A 55 18.54 -1.96 8.70
CA ARG A 55 19.94 -1.57 8.61
C ARG A 55 20.38 -0.75 9.82
N ALA A 56 19.59 0.25 10.22
CA ALA A 56 19.88 1.06 11.40
C ALA A 56 19.95 0.20 12.68
N LEU A 57 19.06 -0.79 12.83
CA LEU A 57 19.10 -1.72 13.96
C LEU A 57 20.34 -2.60 13.94
N GLU A 58 20.82 -3.02 12.77
CA GLU A 58 22.04 -3.80 12.64
C GLU A 58 23.27 -2.95 13.00
N ASP A 59 23.35 -1.72 12.51
CA ASP A 59 24.42 -0.78 12.84
C ASP A 59 24.46 -0.52 14.36
N LEU A 60 23.30 -0.36 15.01
CA LEU A 60 23.20 -0.22 16.47
C LEU A 60 23.69 -1.46 17.24
N LYS A 61 23.40 -2.67 16.75
CA LYS A 61 23.93 -3.91 17.34
C LYS A 61 25.44 -3.98 17.21
N GLN A 62 25.99 -3.61 16.06
CA GLN A 62 27.44 -3.61 15.84
C GLN A 62 28.14 -2.62 16.78
N LEU A 63 27.62 -1.40 16.92
CA LEU A 63 28.13 -0.41 17.88
C LEU A 63 28.07 -0.93 19.31
N ARG A 64 26.97 -1.58 19.69
CA ARG A 64 26.85 -2.22 21.01
C ARG A 64 27.93 -3.27 21.22
N THR A 65 28.15 -4.16 20.25
CA THR A 65 29.19 -5.20 20.36
C THR A 65 30.57 -4.59 20.55
N LEU A 66 30.94 -3.58 19.74
CA LEU A 66 32.22 -2.88 19.85
C LEU A 66 32.45 -2.22 21.22
N LEU A 67 31.39 -1.68 21.83
CA LEU A 67 31.45 -1.05 23.16
C LEU A 67 31.58 -2.07 24.31
N TYR A 68 31.10 -3.31 24.14
CA TYR A 68 31.13 -4.35 25.18
C TYR A 68 32.27 -5.37 25.01
N SER A 69 32.96 -5.40 23.87
CA SER A 69 34.15 -6.23 23.63
C SER A 69 35.43 -5.60 24.20
N ASP A 70 35.39 -5.17 25.47
CA ASP A 70 36.58 -4.69 26.19
C ASP A 70 37.59 -5.84 26.35
N PRO A 71 38.82 -5.75 25.79
CA PRO A 71 39.86 -6.77 25.91
C PRO A 71 40.32 -7.04 27.35
N ALA A 72 39.88 -6.23 28.34
CA ALA A 72 40.13 -6.47 29.76
C ALA A 72 39.41 -7.72 30.33
N ASN A 73 38.52 -8.37 29.57
CA ASN A 73 37.72 -9.52 30.02
C ASN A 73 38.19 -10.89 29.47
N GLU A 74 39.36 -10.96 28.82
CA GLU A 74 39.95 -12.26 28.47
C GLU A 74 40.56 -12.93 29.71
N PRO A 75 40.13 -14.17 30.07
CA PRO A 75 40.73 -14.88 31.19
C PRO A 75 42.20 -15.19 30.87
N PRO A 76 43.13 -15.02 31.83
CA PRO A 76 44.55 -15.19 31.59
C PRO A 76 44.87 -16.61 31.10
N PRO A 77 45.89 -16.80 30.23
CA PRO A 77 46.19 -18.09 29.63
C PRO A 77 46.46 -19.16 30.70
N PRO A 78 45.98 -20.40 30.51
CA PRO A 78 46.28 -21.49 31.43
C PRO A 78 47.78 -21.76 31.45
N HIS A 79 48.37 -21.73 32.65
CA HIS A 79 49.75 -22.15 32.86
C HIS A 79 49.82 -23.69 32.77
N TYR A 80 50.47 -24.19 31.73
CA TYR A 80 50.81 -25.61 31.53
C TYR A 80 52.17 -25.95 32.13
#